data_AF-A0A6B3FN73-F1
#
_entry.id   AF-A0A6B3FN73-F1
#
_cell.length_a   1.000
_cell.length_b   1.000
_cell.length_c   1.000
_cell.angle_alpha   90.00
_cell.angle_beta   90.00
_cell.angle_gamma   90.00
#
_symmetry.space_group_name_H-M   'P 1'
#
loop_
_entity.id
_entity.type
_entity.pdbx_description
1 polymer ?
#
loop_
_entity_poly.entity_id
_entity_poly.type
_entity_poly.pdbx_seq_one_letter_code
_entity_poly.pdbx_strand_id
1 'polypeptide(L)' 'VGDILHSRVARSNVHLLTTLGAHVTLVAPPTLVPVGVEQWPCDVSYSLDDVLAKSDAVMMLRVQRERMNAAYFPT' A
#
# COMPACT_ATOMS: atom_id res chain seq x y z
N VAL A 1 1.62 -2.83 3.10
CA VAL A 1 0.29 -2.95 3.75
C VAL A 1 0.09 -1.78 4.71
N GLY A 2 -0.98 -0.98 4.59
CA GLY A 2 -1.28 0.11 5.55
C GLY A 2 -1.61 1.44 4.86
N ASP A 3 -1.23 2.57 5.48
CA ASP A 3 -1.50 3.91 4.94
C ASP A 3 -0.60 4.24 3.74
N ILE A 4 -1.09 3.94 2.52
CA ILE A 4 -0.34 4.17 1.27
C ILE A 4 -0.51 5.62 0.82
N LEU A 5 -1.72 6.18 0.99
CA LEU A 5 -2.08 7.54 0.60
C LEU A 5 -1.07 8.59 1.11
N HIS A 6 -0.60 8.45 2.36
CA HIS A 6 0.34 9.40 2.96
C HIS A 6 1.80 8.93 2.98
N SER A 7 2.09 7.77 2.40
CA SER A 7 3.41 7.15 2.50
C SER A 7 4.27 7.41 1.27
N ARG A 8 5.14 8.42 1.38
CA ARG A 8 6.25 8.61 0.42
C ARG A 8 7.16 7.37 0.31
N VAL A 9 7.27 6.61 1.40
CA VAL A 9 8.08 5.37 1.46
C VAL A 9 7.45 4.28 0.59
N ALA A 10 6.12 4.15 0.62
CA ALA A 10 5.41 3.18 -0.22
C ALA A 10 5.70 3.41 -1.70
N ARG A 11 5.60 4.66 -2.17
CA ARG A 11 5.89 5.02 -3.56
C ARG A 11 7.33 4.70 -3.96
N SER A 12 8.30 5.12 -3.14
CA SER A 12 9.72 4.84 -3.42
C SER A 12 10.02 3.34 -3.43
N ASN A 13 9.44 2.57 -2.52
CA ASN A 13 9.63 1.13 -2.46
C ASN A 13 9.02 0.42 -3.67
N VAL A 14 7.83 0.81 -4.13
CA VAL A 14 7.22 0.25 -5.34
C VAL A 14 8.17 0.40 -6.52
N HIS A 15 8.67 1.61 -6.79
CA HIS A 15 9.58 1.80 -7.91
C HIS A 15 10.90 1.03 -7.75
N LEU A 16 11.52 1.06 -6.57
CA LEU A 16 12.80 0.38 -6.35
C LEU A 16 12.67 -1.14 -6.44
N LEU A 17 11.69 -1.73 -5.76
CA LEU A 17 11.51 -3.18 -5.70
C LEU A 17 11.10 -3.74 -7.07
N THR A 18 10.20 -3.05 -7.78
CA THR A 18 9.84 -3.47 -9.14
C THR A 18 11.04 -3.35 -10.09
N THR A 19 11.88 -2.32 -9.94
CA THR A 19 13.14 -2.20 -10.72
C THR A 19 14.09 -3.37 -10.45
N LEU A 20 14.12 -3.88 -9.22
CA LEU A 20 14.92 -5.05 -8.83
C LEU A 20 14.26 -6.39 -9.22
N GLY A 21 13.14 -6.37 -9.93
CA GLY A 21 12.45 -7.57 -10.43
C GLY A 21 11.46 -8.19 -9.44
N ALA A 22 11.13 -7.52 -8.33
CA ALA A 22 10.11 -8.00 -7.41
C ALA A 22 8.70 -7.71 -7.92
N HIS A 23 7.77 -8.63 -7.64
CA HIS A 23 6.33 -8.38 -7.78
C HIS A 23 5.82 -7.67 -6.53
N VAL A 24 5.33 -6.45 -6.69
CA VAL A 24 4.85 -5.64 -5.56
C VAL A 24 3.33 -5.60 -5.56
N THR A 25 2.73 -5.98 -4.42
CA THR A 25 1.30 -5.78 -4.17
C THR A 25 1.09 -4.81 -3.01
N LEU A 26 0.36 -3.75 -3.28
CA LEU A 26 -0.09 -2.78 -2.31
C LEU A 26 -1.41 -3.24 -1.68
N VAL A 27 -1.49 -3.18 -0.35
CA VAL A 27 -2.71 -3.55 0.38
C VAL A 27 -3.12 -2.44 1.35
N ALA A 28 -4.32 -1.91 1.14
CA ALA A 28 -4.94 -0.91 2.00
C ALA A 28 -6.45 -0.82 1.71
N PRO A 29 -7.29 -0.32 2.63
CA PRO A 29 -8.66 0.07 2.32
C PRO A 29 -8.70 1.11 1.18
N PRO A 30 -9.77 1.18 0.37
CA PRO A 30 -9.87 2.14 -0.73
C PRO A 30 -9.63 3.61 -0.33
N THR A 31 -9.99 3.97 0.90
CA THR A 31 -9.79 5.31 1.47
C THR A 31 -8.33 5.69 1.73
N LEU A 32 -7.43 4.70 1.76
CA LEU A 32 -6.00 4.87 2.05
C LEU A 32 -5.12 4.55 0.83
N VAL A 33 -5.72 4.52 -0.37
CA VAL A 33 -5.03 4.34 -1.64
C VAL A 33 -5.00 5.67 -2.39
N PRO A 34 -3.83 6.12 -2.91
CA PRO A 34 -3.74 7.39 -3.64
C PRO A 34 -4.42 7.31 -5.01
N VAL A 35 -4.99 8.43 -5.46
CA VAL A 35 -5.47 8.58 -6.84
C VAL A 35 -4.30 8.44 -7.81
N GLY A 36 -4.45 7.69 -8.89
CA GLY A 36 -3.37 7.44 -9.85
C GLY A 36 -2.48 6.25 -9.49
N VAL A 37 -2.80 5.49 -8.44
CA VAL A 37 -2.02 4.29 -8.06
C VAL A 37 -1.98 3.26 -9.19
N GLU A 38 -3.00 3.23 -10.06
CA GLU A 38 -3.10 2.35 -11.22
C GLU A 38 -1.98 2.58 -12.26
N GLN A 39 -1.30 3.72 -12.19
CA GLN A 39 -0.14 4.03 -13.03
C GLN A 39 1.18 3.53 -12.43
N TRP A 40 1.16 3.05 -11.19
CA TRP A 40 2.35 2.54 -10.52
C TRP A 40 2.61 1.10 -10.96
N PRO A 41 3.88 0.66 -11.02
CA PRO A 41 4.22 -0.69 -11.44
C PRO A 41 4.02 -1.69 -10.29
N CYS A 42 2.78 -1.83 -9.81
CA CYS A 42 2.37 -2.72 -8.72
C CYS A 42 0.89 -3.11 -8.84
N ASP A 43 0.53 -4.23 -8.22
CA ASP A 43 -0.87 -4.61 -8.03
C ASP A 43 -1.45 -3.93 -6.79
N VAL A 44 -2.78 -3.80 -6.74
CA VAL A 44 -3.52 -3.31 -5.57
C VAL A 44 -4.53 -4.36 -5.12
N SER A 45 -4.54 -4.66 -3.83
CA SER A 45 -5.55 -5.48 -3.17
C SER A 45 -6.16 -4.72 -1.99
N TYR A 46 -7.43 -5.02 -1.69
CA TYR A 46 -8.12 -4.49 -0.51
C TYR A 46 -8.22 -5.51 0.63
N SER A 47 -7.84 -6.77 0.37
CA SER A 47 -7.80 -7.87 1.33
C SER A 47 -6.35 -8.32 1.53
N LEU A 48 -5.90 -8.34 2.79
CA LEU A 48 -4.58 -8.86 3.13
C LEU A 48 -4.54 -10.39 3.00
N ASP A 49 -5.62 -11.07 3.40
CA ASP A 49 -5.68 -12.52 3.41
C ASP A 49 -5.53 -13.11 2.00
N ASP A 50 -6.09 -12.44 0.99
CA ASP A 50 -6.02 -12.84 -0.42
C ASP A 50 -4.58 -12.81 -0.98
N VAL A 51 -3.69 -12.03 -0.35
CA VAL A 51 -2.30 -11.88 -0.81
C VAL A 51 -1.27 -12.55 0.09
N LEU A 52 -1.64 -12.84 1.34
CA LEU A 52 -0.68 -13.28 2.34
C LEU A 52 -0.05 -14.62 1.97
N ALA A 53 -0.86 -15.58 1.50
CA ALA A 53 -0.41 -16.93 1.15
C ALA A 53 0.61 -16.97 -0.01
N LYS A 54 0.64 -15.93 -0.85
CA LYS A 54 1.52 -15.81 -2.03
C LYS A 54 2.69 -14.84 -1.82
N SER A 55 2.81 -14.22 -0.63
CA SER A 55 3.80 -13.17 -0.37
C SER A 55 5.05 -13.73 0.30
N ASP A 56 6.22 -13.48 -0.27
CA ASP A 56 7.52 -13.86 0.35
C ASP A 56 7.89 -12.96 1.54
N ALA A 57 7.47 -11.70 1.50
CA ALA A 57 7.74 -10.72 2.53
C ALA A 57 6.60 -9.71 2.66
N VAL A 58 6.33 -9.25 3.88
CA VAL A 58 5.31 -8.25 4.16
C VAL A 58 5.93 -7.00 4.78
N MET A 59 5.78 -5.86 4.11
CA MET A 59 6.18 -4.56 4.63
C MET A 59 4.96 -3.81 5.19
N MET A 60 4.90 -3.71 6.51
CA MET A 60 3.85 -2.98 7.21
C MET A 60 4.17 -1.48 7.25
N LEU A 61 3.19 -0.66 6.88
CA LEU A 61 3.25 0.79 6.98
C LEU A 61 2.51 1.22 8.25
N ARG A 62 3.15 2.10 9.02
CA ARG A 62 2.51 2.73 10.18
C ARG A 62 1.36 3.61 9.71
N VAL A 63 0.21 3.46 10.35
CA VAL A 63 -0.93 4.38 10.20
C VAL A 63 -0.57 5.75 10.78
N GLN A 64 -0.61 6.80 9.96
CA GLN A 64 -0.25 8.16 10.37
C GLN A 64 -1.48 8.91 10.88
N ARG A 65 -1.97 8.53 12.08
CA ARG A 65 -3.15 9.15 12.72
C ARG A 65 -3.02 10.66 12.82
N GLU A 66 -1.82 11.17 12.99
CA GLU A 66 -1.49 12.59 13.05
C GLU A 66 -1.76 13.36 11.74
N ARG A 67 -1.92 12.66 10.61
CA ARG A 67 -2.25 13.25 9.31
C ARG A 67 -3.71 13.02 8.90
N MET A 68 -4.48 12.34 9.73
CA MET A 68 -5.86 11.97 9.48
C MET A 68 -6.80 13.01 10.11
N ASN A 69 -6.99 14.15 9.45
CA ASN A 69 -8.01 15.14 9.84
C ASN A 69 -9.43 14.78 9.34
N ALA A 70 -9.54 13.73 8.52
CA ALA A 70 -10.81 13.17 8.05
C ALA A 70 -10.91 11.68 8.44
N ALA A 71 -12.14 11.19 8.63
CA ALA A 71 -12.41 9.82 9.05
C ALA A 71 -12.12 8.82 7.90
N TYR A 72 -10.88 8.36 7.78
CA TYR A 72 -10.48 7.39 6.73
C TYR A 72 -10.66 5.92 7.14
N PHE A 73 -11.01 5.62 8.40
CA PHE A 73 -11.34 4.27 8.84
C PHE A 73 -12.86 4.14 9.04
N PRO A 74 -13.52 3.15 8.44
CA PRO A 74 -14.88 2.81 8.80
C PRO A 74 -14.90 2.32 10.26
N THR A 75 -15.76 2.93 11.07
CA THR A 75 -16.15 2.44 12.41
C THR A 75 -17.13 1.29 12.31
#